data_AF-A0A973CJJ9-F1
#
_entry.id   AF-A0A973CJJ9-F1
#
_cell.length_a   1.000
_cell.length_b   1.000
_cell.length_c   1.000
_cell.angle_alpha   90.00
_cell.angle_beta   90.00
_cell.angle_gamma   90.00
#
_symmetry.space_group_name_H-M   'P 1'
#
loop_
_entity.id
_entity.type
_entity.pdbx_description
1 polymer ?
#
loop_
_entity_poly.entity_id
_entity_poly.type
_entity_poly.pdbx_seq_one_letter_code
_entity_poly.pdbx_strand_id
1 'polypeptide(L)'
;MSEDNHTIEERAIDGMLQEYARAGEGSDESFITSVMDGIETESEFEIEPKLNFFFNRKVLFSAAALFLFSALVIFTDNRSLLNGHAATTQAVLYCNNELAPGTTAAFRVSIRNDQKKEAINNAAVSLYLKPEKGKRILIGKDKTGSSGFAVISANIPADLDEGKYTVVAETTYDKKAVVNVSKTIHVKRSYKCMLSSDKPM
;
A
#
# COMPACT_ATOMS: atom_id res chain seq x y z
N MET A 1 -32.98 -15.45 21.41
CA MET A 1 -32.20 -16.70 21.36
C MET A 1 -31.27 -16.69 22.57
N SER A 2 -31.86 -16.98 23.73
CA SER A 2 -31.25 -16.95 25.07
C SER A 2 -32.10 -17.93 25.88
N GLU A 3 -31.89 -19.23 25.64
CA GLU A 3 -32.72 -20.29 26.24
C GLU A 3 -31.99 -21.64 26.38
N ASP A 4 -30.67 -21.69 26.18
CA ASP A 4 -29.93 -22.98 26.12
C ASP A 4 -28.74 -23.10 27.08
N ASN A 5 -28.44 -22.10 27.91
CA ASN A 5 -27.33 -22.21 28.89
C ASN A 5 -27.76 -22.79 30.25
N HIS A 6 -29.02 -22.64 30.65
CA HIS A 6 -29.49 -23.14 31.95
C HIS A 6 -29.63 -24.67 32.00
N THR A 7 -29.86 -25.33 30.86
CA THR A 7 -30.07 -26.78 30.78
C THR A 7 -28.78 -27.59 30.84
N ILE A 8 -27.62 -26.94 30.67
CA ILE A 8 -26.30 -27.61 30.69
C ILE A 8 -25.79 -27.74 32.13
N GLU A 9 -25.98 -26.71 32.96
CA GLU A 9 -25.56 -26.72 34.37
C GLU A 9 -26.40 -27.69 35.21
N GLU A 10 -27.72 -27.71 35.00
CA GLU A 10 -28.63 -28.61 35.72
C GLU A 10 -28.32 -30.09 35.43
N ARG A 11 -27.95 -30.41 34.17
CA ARG A 11 -27.52 -31.75 33.76
C ARG A 11 -26.15 -32.15 34.29
N ALA A 12 -25.24 -31.18 34.50
CA ALA A 12 -23.93 -31.44 35.07
C ALA A 12 -24.02 -31.77 36.57
N ILE A 13 -24.91 -31.08 37.29
CA ILE A 13 -25.17 -31.29 38.72
C ILE A 13 -25.83 -32.66 38.95
N ASP A 14 -26.84 -33.02 38.16
CA ASP A 14 -27.48 -34.35 38.22
C ASP A 14 -26.49 -35.48 37.91
N GLY A 15 -25.59 -35.27 36.94
CA GLY A 15 -24.54 -36.24 36.60
C GLY A 15 -23.53 -36.46 37.74
N MET A 16 -23.16 -35.39 38.46
CA MET A 16 -22.27 -35.48 39.61
C MET A 16 -22.92 -36.19 40.80
N LEU A 17 -24.18 -35.88 41.12
CA LEU A 17 -24.91 -36.51 42.22
C LEU A 17 -25.14 -38.01 41.96
N GLN A 18 -25.35 -38.40 40.70
CA GLN A 18 -25.53 -39.79 40.31
C GLN A 18 -24.23 -40.61 40.35
N GLU A 19 -23.09 -40.03 40.01
CA GLU A 19 -21.76 -40.65 40.21
C GLU A 19 -21.43 -40.81 41.71
N TYR A 20 -21.84 -39.85 42.55
CA TYR A 20 -21.59 -39.88 43.99
C TYR A 20 -22.44 -40.94 44.72
N ALA A 21 -23.72 -41.10 44.34
CA ALA A 21 -24.57 -42.16 44.86
C ALA A 21 -24.10 -43.57 44.46
N ARG A 22 -23.35 -43.68 43.34
CA ARG A 22 -22.75 -44.92 42.84
C ARG A 22 -21.42 -45.28 43.52
N ALA A 23 -20.74 -44.31 44.13
CA ALA A 23 -19.41 -44.48 44.74
C ALA A 23 -19.42 -45.04 46.18
N GLY A 24 -20.59 -45.23 46.80
CA GLY A 24 -20.79 -46.20 47.90
C GLY A 24 -19.84 -46.13 49.11
N GLU A 25 -19.33 -44.97 49.51
CA GLU A 25 -18.44 -44.86 50.68
C GLU A 25 -18.65 -43.53 51.44
N GLY A 26 -19.14 -43.64 52.69
CA GLY A 26 -18.92 -42.67 53.78
C GLY A 26 -19.49 -41.26 53.62
N SER A 27 -20.78 -41.09 53.91
CA SER A 27 -21.45 -39.78 54.05
C SER A 27 -20.90 -38.98 55.24
N ASP A 28 -19.94 -38.11 54.99
CA ASP A 28 -19.53 -37.09 55.95
C ASP A 28 -20.45 -35.87 55.78
N GLU A 29 -21.39 -35.67 56.71
CA GLU A 29 -22.38 -34.57 56.70
C GLU A 29 -21.70 -33.18 56.61
N SER A 30 -20.41 -33.10 56.96
CA SER A 30 -19.57 -31.91 56.83
C SER A 30 -19.37 -31.46 55.38
N PHE A 31 -19.31 -32.38 54.42
CA PHE A 31 -19.14 -32.05 53.01
C PHE A 31 -20.46 -31.62 52.35
N ILE A 32 -21.57 -32.27 52.69
CA ILE A 32 -22.90 -31.85 52.21
C ILE A 32 -23.25 -30.47 52.77
N THR A 33 -22.91 -30.20 54.03
CA THR A 33 -23.06 -28.86 54.62
C THR A 33 -22.14 -27.86 53.92
N SER A 34 -20.86 -28.19 53.67
CA SER A 34 -19.91 -27.32 52.94
C SER A 34 -20.37 -26.99 51.50
N VAL A 35 -20.97 -27.95 50.79
CA VAL A 35 -21.50 -27.73 49.44
C VAL A 35 -22.81 -26.93 49.48
N MET A 36 -23.70 -27.16 50.46
CA MET A 36 -24.90 -26.33 50.66
C MET A 36 -24.56 -24.89 51.08
N ASP A 37 -23.58 -24.70 51.99
CA ASP A 37 -23.09 -23.38 52.44
C ASP A 37 -22.38 -22.65 51.29
N GLY A 38 -21.69 -23.39 50.42
CA GLY A 38 -21.10 -22.87 49.19
C GLY A 38 -22.15 -22.43 48.15
N ILE A 39 -23.31 -23.10 48.07
CA ILE A 39 -24.41 -22.74 47.16
C ILE A 39 -25.26 -21.58 47.73
N GLU A 40 -25.43 -21.47 49.05
CA GLU A 40 -26.15 -20.34 49.68
C GLU A 40 -25.31 -19.05 49.74
N THR A 41 -23.99 -19.15 49.52
CA THR A 41 -23.05 -18.01 49.50
C THR A 41 -22.63 -17.58 48.07
N GLU A 42 -23.24 -18.14 47.02
CA GLU A 42 -23.02 -17.74 45.62
C GLU A 42 -24.28 -17.13 44.98
N SER A 43 -24.86 -16.13 45.65
CA SER A 43 -25.71 -15.15 44.97
C SER A 43 -25.26 -13.74 45.33
N GLU A 44 -25.06 -12.92 44.31
CA GLU A 44 -24.56 -11.54 44.34
C GLU A 44 -23.03 -11.33 44.44
N PHE A 45 -22.29 -11.86 43.46
CA PHE A 45 -21.29 -10.98 42.82
C PHE A 45 -21.88 -10.41 41.54
N GLU A 46 -22.82 -9.49 41.73
CA GLU A 46 -23.09 -8.45 40.74
C GLU A 46 -21.80 -7.62 40.67
N ILE A 47 -20.90 -7.97 39.74
CA ILE A 47 -19.86 -7.03 39.31
C ILE A 47 -20.60 -5.95 38.55
N GLU A 48 -21.26 -5.04 39.25
CA GLU A 48 -21.48 -3.72 38.71
C GLU A 48 -20.09 -3.21 38.34
N PRO A 49 -19.78 -2.94 37.06
CA PRO A 49 -18.60 -2.17 36.76
C PRO A 49 -18.82 -0.82 37.44
N LYS A 50 -18.20 -0.60 38.60
CA LYS A 50 -18.30 0.65 39.35
C LYS A 50 -17.89 1.79 38.42
N LEU A 51 -18.87 2.41 37.77
CA LEU A 51 -18.73 3.54 36.85
C LEU A 51 -17.99 4.72 37.51
N ASN A 52 -17.96 4.74 38.85
CA ASN A 52 -17.20 5.68 39.65
C ASN A 52 -15.67 5.59 39.47
N PHE A 53 -15.14 4.48 38.94
CA PHE A 53 -13.73 4.40 38.54
C PHE A 53 -13.42 5.31 37.35
N PHE A 54 -14.32 5.35 36.35
CA PHE A 54 -14.16 6.18 35.15
C PHE A 54 -14.39 7.68 35.41
N PHE A 55 -15.07 8.05 36.51
CA PHE A 55 -15.36 9.44 36.86
C PHE A 55 -14.40 10.06 37.89
N ASN A 56 -13.37 9.33 38.32
CA ASN A 56 -12.36 9.91 39.20
C ASN A 56 -11.49 10.91 38.42
N ARG A 57 -11.40 12.16 38.88
CA ARG A 57 -10.67 13.25 38.18
C ARG A 57 -9.27 12.82 37.74
N LYS A 58 -8.57 12.04 38.56
CA LYS A 58 -7.22 11.54 38.25
C LYS A 58 -7.19 10.57 37.06
N VAL A 59 -8.21 9.73 36.90
CA VAL A 59 -8.37 8.79 35.78
C VAL A 59 -8.78 9.55 34.52
N LEU A 60 -9.70 10.52 34.64
CA LEU A 60 -10.08 11.42 33.54
C LEU A 60 -8.90 12.25 33.03
N PHE A 61 -8.05 12.78 33.92
CA PHE A 61 -6.83 13.50 33.54
C PHE A 61 -5.81 12.59 32.85
N SER A 62 -5.65 11.34 33.31
CA SER A 62 -4.74 10.37 32.68
C SER A 62 -5.23 9.96 31.28
N ALA A 63 -6.54 9.71 31.12
CA ALA A 63 -7.14 9.40 29.83
C ALA A 63 -7.05 10.58 28.86
N ALA A 64 -7.31 11.81 29.32
CA ALA A 64 -7.16 13.02 28.52
C ALA A 64 -5.70 13.26 28.10
N ALA A 65 -4.74 13.00 28.99
CA ALA A 65 -3.32 13.10 28.68
C ALA A 65 -2.88 12.08 27.62
N LEU A 66 -3.34 10.82 27.72
CA LEU A 66 -3.07 9.80 26.71
C LEU A 66 -3.69 10.14 25.36
N PHE A 67 -4.91 10.68 25.35
CA PHE A 67 -5.57 11.12 24.12
C PHE A 67 -4.86 12.32 23.48
N LEU A 68 -4.40 13.28 24.28
CA LEU A 68 -3.58 14.40 23.78
C LEU A 68 -2.24 13.91 23.25
N PHE A 69 -1.61 12.93 23.91
CA PHE A 69 -0.34 12.37 23.48
C PHE A 69 -0.49 11.61 22.15
N SER A 70 -1.53 10.79 22.00
CA SER A 70 -1.80 10.09 20.73
C SER A 70 -2.14 11.07 19.61
N ALA A 71 -2.94 12.11 19.88
CA ALA A 71 -3.22 13.17 18.92
C ALA A 71 -1.96 13.94 18.49
N LEU A 72 -1.03 14.19 19.43
CA LEU A 72 0.24 14.85 19.14
C LEU A 72 1.15 13.98 18.26
N VAL A 73 1.23 12.67 18.52
CA VAL A 73 2.01 11.72 17.70
C VAL A 73 1.43 11.61 16.28
N ILE A 74 0.11 11.49 16.14
CA ILE A 74 -0.56 11.48 14.83
C ILE A 74 -0.35 12.82 14.10
N PHE A 75 -0.30 13.93 14.82
CA PHE A 75 -0.06 15.26 14.24
C PHE A 75 1.39 15.43 13.75
N THR A 76 2.39 14.88 14.45
CA THR A 76 3.79 14.97 14.01
C THR A 76 4.06 14.17 12.73
N ASP A 77 3.42 13.01 12.58
CA ASP A 77 3.61 12.16 11.39
C ASP A 77 2.92 12.74 10.14
N ASN A 78 1.91 13.59 10.31
CA ASN A 78 1.16 14.20 9.21
C ASN A 78 1.84 15.41 8.55
N ARG A 79 2.97 15.90 9.09
CA ARG A 79 3.73 17.01 8.47
C ARG A 79 4.36 16.64 7.13
N SER A 80 4.65 15.36 6.90
CA SER A 80 5.18 14.87 5.62
C SER A 80 4.16 14.89 4.49
N LEU A 81 2.84 14.92 4.80
CA LEU A 81 1.78 15.00 3.80
C LEU A 81 1.41 16.45 3.43
N LEU A 82 1.62 17.42 4.33
CA LEU A 82 1.29 18.84 4.12
C LEU A 82 2.40 19.65 3.42
N ASN A 83 3.65 19.20 3.46
CA ASN A 83 4.77 19.88 2.79
C ASN A 83 4.98 19.44 1.33
N GLY A 84 4.14 18.55 0.81
CA GLY A 84 4.11 18.21 -0.61
C GLY A 84 3.52 19.35 -1.44
N HIS A 85 4.27 20.44 -1.63
CA HIS A 85 3.98 21.34 -2.73
C HIS A 85 4.15 20.52 -4.01
N ALA A 86 3.04 20.20 -4.67
CA ALA A 86 3.07 19.55 -5.97
C ALA A 86 4.00 20.38 -6.88
N ALA A 87 4.96 19.70 -7.53
CA ALA A 87 5.82 20.37 -8.49
C ALA A 87 4.92 21.06 -9.52
N THR A 88 4.99 22.39 -9.58
CA THR A 88 4.16 23.22 -10.49
C THR A 88 4.51 23.01 -11.95
N THR A 89 5.47 22.13 -12.23
CA THR A 89 5.90 21.71 -13.55
C THR A 89 5.34 20.32 -13.84
N GLN A 90 4.53 20.22 -14.89
CA GLN A 90 4.00 18.97 -15.41
C GLN A 90 4.80 18.54 -16.63
N ALA A 91 5.20 17.26 -16.67
CA ALA A 91 5.84 16.65 -17.84
C ALA A 91 5.02 15.47 -18.35
N VAL A 92 4.90 15.34 -19.66
CA VAL A 92 4.22 14.22 -20.33
C VAL A 92 5.13 13.61 -21.39
N LEU A 93 5.31 12.30 -21.34
CA LEU A 93 6.10 11.53 -22.30
C LEU A 93 5.19 10.81 -23.29
N TYR A 94 5.40 11.07 -24.57
CA TYR A 94 4.79 10.37 -25.69
C TYR A 94 5.83 9.49 -26.36
N CYS A 95 5.56 8.19 -26.41
CA CYS A 95 6.37 7.20 -27.10
C CYS A 95 5.52 5.99 -27.51
N ASN A 96 6.01 5.21 -28.46
CA ASN A 96 5.42 3.94 -28.86
C ASN A 96 5.44 2.95 -27.68
N ASN A 97 4.42 2.09 -27.63
CA ASN A 97 4.35 1.04 -26.59
C ASN A 97 5.32 -0.11 -26.86
N GLU A 98 5.76 -0.25 -28.11
CA GLU A 98 6.70 -1.27 -28.57
C GLU A 98 7.89 -0.62 -29.26
N LEU A 99 9.09 -1.10 -28.95
CA LEU A 99 10.34 -0.69 -29.59
C LEU A 99 11.08 -1.92 -30.13
N ALA A 100 11.71 -1.78 -31.29
CA ALA A 100 12.57 -2.81 -31.85
C ALA A 100 14.05 -2.48 -31.60
N PRO A 101 14.86 -3.40 -31.05
CA PRO A 101 16.30 -3.23 -30.96
C PRO A 101 16.92 -2.90 -32.31
N GLY A 102 17.90 -1.99 -32.34
CA GLY A 102 18.61 -1.59 -33.56
C GLY A 102 17.82 -0.67 -34.49
N THR A 103 16.64 -0.20 -34.08
CA THR A 103 15.82 0.73 -34.87
C THR A 103 15.84 2.14 -34.28
N THR A 104 15.53 3.13 -35.12
CA THR A 104 15.32 4.50 -34.65
C THR A 104 13.88 4.70 -34.21
N ALA A 105 13.68 5.25 -33.02
CA ALA A 105 12.37 5.56 -32.46
C ALA A 105 12.25 7.05 -32.12
N ALA A 106 11.03 7.56 -32.27
CA ALA A 106 10.72 8.94 -31.95
C ALA A 106 10.05 9.06 -30.58
N PHE A 107 10.50 10.03 -29.80
CA PHE A 107 10.00 10.36 -28.48
C PHE A 107 9.64 11.83 -28.45
N ARG A 108 8.56 12.18 -27.77
CA ARG A 108 8.15 13.57 -27.56
C ARG A 108 7.89 13.79 -26.07
N VAL A 109 8.51 14.82 -25.52
CA VAL A 109 8.33 15.21 -24.12
C VAL A 109 7.74 16.61 -24.09
N SER A 110 6.57 16.77 -23.47
CA SER A 110 5.93 18.05 -23.23
C SER A 110 6.21 18.50 -21.81
N ILE A 111 6.63 19.74 -21.61
CA ILE A 111 6.87 20.32 -20.30
C ILE A 111 6.11 21.64 -20.19
N ARG A 112 5.27 21.75 -19.16
CA ARG A 112 4.40 22.92 -18.94
C ARG A 112 4.38 23.30 -17.46
N ASN A 113 4.20 24.58 -17.20
CA ASN A 113 3.87 25.08 -15.87
C ASN A 113 2.34 24.94 -15.69
N ASP A 114 1.90 24.14 -14.71
CA ASP A 114 0.48 23.88 -14.48
C ASP A 114 -0.25 25.09 -13.92
N GLN A 115 0.42 25.90 -13.08
CA GLN A 115 -0.17 27.11 -12.50
C GLN A 115 -0.44 28.19 -13.55
N LYS A 116 0.54 28.43 -14.44
CA LYS A 116 0.42 29.45 -15.49
C LYS A 116 -0.18 28.91 -16.80
N LYS A 117 -0.32 27.57 -16.91
CA LYS A 117 -0.67 26.84 -18.14
C LYS A 117 0.27 27.14 -19.32
N GLU A 118 1.48 27.60 -19.02
CA GLU A 118 2.48 28.05 -20.00
C GLU A 118 3.43 26.92 -20.39
N ALA A 119 3.88 26.95 -21.64
CA ALA A 119 4.95 26.08 -22.12
C ALA A 119 6.30 26.49 -21.50
N ILE A 120 7.09 25.51 -21.06
CA ILE A 120 8.43 25.77 -20.53
C ILE A 120 9.45 25.58 -21.66
N ASN A 121 10.09 26.67 -22.06
CA ASN A 121 11.14 26.68 -23.08
C ASN A 121 12.53 26.40 -22.46
N ASN A 122 13.44 25.82 -23.25
CA ASN A 122 14.84 25.58 -22.94
C ASN A 122 15.07 24.70 -21.68
N ALA A 123 14.10 23.86 -21.32
CA ALA A 123 14.30 22.83 -20.30
C ALA A 123 15.10 21.68 -20.90
N ALA A 124 16.11 21.21 -20.19
CA ALA A 124 16.94 20.09 -20.64
C ALA A 124 16.21 18.77 -20.42
N VAL A 125 16.17 17.91 -21.43
CA VAL A 125 15.54 16.60 -21.39
C VAL A 125 16.58 15.53 -21.68
N SER A 126 16.68 14.54 -20.79
CA SER A 126 17.48 13.33 -20.99
C SER A 126 16.57 12.11 -20.98
N LEU A 127 16.61 11.32 -22.05
CA LEU A 127 15.85 10.09 -22.18
C LEU A 127 16.72 8.90 -21.83
N TYR A 128 16.18 8.06 -20.96
CA TYR A 128 16.78 6.81 -20.54
C TYR A 128 15.86 5.64 -20.82
N LEU A 129 16.44 4.52 -21.19
CA LEU A 129 15.79 3.23 -21.23
C LEU A 129 16.25 2.41 -20.01
N LYS A 130 15.30 1.97 -19.18
CA LYS A 130 15.58 1.22 -17.96
C LYS A 130 14.97 -0.19 -18.07
N PRO A 131 15.79 -1.27 -18.09
CA PRO A 131 15.27 -2.63 -17.97
C PRO A 131 14.69 -2.88 -16.57
N GLU A 132 13.86 -3.91 -16.40
CA GLU A 132 13.39 -4.33 -15.07
C GLU A 132 14.55 -4.64 -14.11
N LYS A 133 15.63 -5.23 -14.65
CA LYS A 133 16.87 -5.52 -13.92
C LYS A 133 18.06 -5.00 -14.74
N GLY A 134 18.94 -4.26 -14.09
CA GLY A 134 20.16 -3.73 -14.73
C GLY A 134 20.26 -2.21 -14.68
N LYS A 135 21.18 -1.68 -15.48
CA LYS A 135 21.49 -0.24 -15.52
C LYS A 135 20.60 0.47 -16.54
N ARG A 136 20.23 1.71 -16.23
CA ARG A 136 19.60 2.61 -17.20
C ARG A 136 20.58 3.00 -18.30
N ILE A 137 20.09 3.10 -19.52
CA ILE A 137 20.86 3.41 -20.73
C ILE A 137 20.38 4.76 -21.24
N LEU A 138 21.28 5.73 -21.44
CA LEU A 138 20.93 7.01 -22.05
C LEU A 138 20.72 6.79 -23.56
N ILE A 139 19.54 7.13 -24.07
CA ILE A 139 19.19 6.96 -25.48
C ILE A 139 19.09 8.28 -26.25
N GLY A 140 18.93 9.41 -25.55
CA GLY A 140 18.87 10.71 -26.22
C GLY A 140 18.84 11.89 -25.26
N LYS A 141 19.18 13.07 -25.77
CA LYS A 141 19.14 14.34 -25.07
C LYS A 141 18.66 15.43 -26.01
N ASP A 142 17.84 16.33 -25.51
CA ASP A 142 17.38 17.51 -26.25
C ASP A 142 16.91 18.59 -25.27
N LYS A 143 16.45 19.72 -25.79
CA LYS A 143 15.83 20.79 -25.01
C LYS A 143 14.45 21.11 -25.55
N THR A 144 13.55 21.55 -24.66
CA THR A 144 12.24 22.03 -25.12
C THR A 144 12.37 23.32 -25.92
N GLY A 145 11.57 23.45 -26.98
CA GLY A 145 11.41 24.68 -27.74
C GLY A 145 10.36 25.63 -27.17
N SER A 146 9.99 26.65 -27.95
CA SER A 146 8.97 27.66 -27.58
C SER A 146 7.58 27.06 -27.28
N SER A 147 7.26 25.92 -27.87
CA SER A 147 6.01 25.19 -27.64
C SER A 147 6.05 24.29 -26.39
N GLY A 148 7.19 24.22 -25.69
CA GLY A 148 7.38 23.37 -24.52
C GLY A 148 7.59 21.89 -24.86
N PHE A 149 7.83 21.58 -26.13
CA PHE A 149 8.11 20.22 -26.59
C PHE A 149 9.59 20.01 -26.88
N ALA A 150 10.12 18.87 -26.46
CA ALA A 150 11.36 18.29 -26.94
C ALA A 150 11.04 17.09 -27.83
N VAL A 151 11.65 17.00 -29.01
CA VAL A 151 11.38 15.94 -30.00
C VAL A 151 12.68 15.18 -30.24
N ILE A 152 12.78 14.01 -29.63
CA ILE A 152 14.01 13.24 -29.61
C ILE A 152 13.86 12.04 -30.54
N SER A 153 14.69 12.00 -31.59
CA SER A 153 14.91 10.79 -32.38
C SER A 153 16.10 10.05 -31.79
N ALA A 154 15.88 8.84 -31.30
CA ALA A 154 16.90 8.05 -30.62
C ALA A 154 17.06 6.68 -31.28
N ASN A 155 18.30 6.25 -31.44
CA ASN A 155 18.61 4.92 -31.94
C ASN A 155 18.57 3.94 -30.76
N ILE A 156 17.74 2.90 -30.87
CA ILE A 156 17.57 1.90 -29.83
C ILE A 156 18.72 0.89 -29.94
N PRO A 157 19.50 0.64 -28.87
CA PRO A 157 20.61 -0.31 -28.93
C PRO A 157 20.18 -1.68 -29.44
N ALA A 158 20.99 -2.31 -30.30
CA ALA A 158 20.66 -3.57 -30.97
C ALA A 158 20.88 -4.80 -30.07
N ASP A 159 21.69 -4.63 -29.03
CA ASP A 159 22.07 -5.62 -28.03
C ASP A 159 21.07 -5.72 -26.86
N LEU A 160 19.95 -5.00 -26.92
CA LEU A 160 18.91 -5.12 -25.91
C LEU A 160 18.24 -6.50 -25.97
N ASP A 161 18.04 -7.06 -24.78
CA ASP A 161 17.15 -8.20 -24.58
C ASP A 161 15.69 -7.83 -24.84
N GLU A 162 14.89 -8.81 -25.21
CA GLU A 162 13.45 -8.62 -25.33
C GLU A 162 12.79 -8.62 -23.94
N GLY A 163 11.73 -7.82 -23.78
CA GLY A 163 10.97 -7.79 -22.54
C GLY A 163 10.46 -6.41 -22.16
N LYS A 164 10.15 -6.25 -20.87
CA LYS A 164 9.62 -5.00 -20.31
C LYS A 164 10.73 -4.01 -20.01
N TYR A 165 10.54 -2.79 -20.50
CA TYR A 165 11.40 -1.66 -20.23
C TYR A 165 10.58 -0.46 -19.78
N THR A 166 11.23 0.45 -19.07
CA THR A 166 10.66 1.75 -18.71
C THR A 166 11.46 2.84 -19.40
N VAL A 167 10.79 3.64 -20.24
CA VAL A 167 11.37 4.87 -20.75
C VAL A 167 11.21 5.93 -19.67
N VAL A 168 12.31 6.59 -19.30
CA VAL A 168 12.34 7.64 -18.29
C VAL A 168 12.84 8.91 -18.96
N ALA A 169 12.04 9.96 -18.93
CA ALA A 169 12.47 11.31 -19.28
C ALA A 169 12.78 12.07 -18.00
N GLU A 170 14.06 12.39 -17.81
CA GLU A 170 14.51 13.29 -16.76
C GLU A 170 14.58 14.69 -17.35
N THR A 171 13.85 15.61 -16.74
CA THR A 171 13.78 16.99 -17.23
C THR A 171 14.31 17.93 -16.16
N THR A 172 15.17 18.87 -16.57
CA THR A 172 15.75 19.87 -15.67
C THR A 172 15.45 21.26 -16.19
N TYR A 173 14.78 22.06 -15.36
CA TYR A 173 14.51 23.47 -15.61
C TYR A 173 15.06 24.35 -14.48
N ASP A 174 15.70 25.45 -14.86
CA ASP A 174 16.30 26.45 -13.96
C ASP A 174 17.18 25.85 -12.83
N LYS A 175 17.97 24.82 -13.17
CA LYS A 175 18.92 24.10 -12.29
C LYS A 175 18.31 23.48 -11.01
N LYS A 176 16.98 23.47 -10.85
CA LYS A 176 16.32 23.09 -9.58
C LYS A 176 15.14 22.14 -9.78
N ALA A 177 14.31 22.35 -10.80
CA ALA A 177 13.13 21.53 -11.02
C ALA A 177 13.51 20.30 -11.84
N VAL A 178 13.67 19.16 -11.16
CA VAL A 178 13.78 17.85 -11.81
C VAL A 178 12.40 17.21 -11.87
N VAL A 179 11.80 17.14 -13.04
CA VAL A 179 10.56 16.39 -13.25
C VAL A 179 10.90 15.12 -14.02
N ASN A 180 10.57 13.98 -13.41
CA ASN A 180 10.76 12.67 -13.99
C ASN A 180 9.41 12.13 -14.43
N VAL A 181 9.28 11.81 -15.72
CA VAL A 181 8.11 11.11 -16.26
C VAL A 181 8.57 9.79 -16.84
N SER A 182 7.84 8.72 -16.52
CA SER A 182 8.16 7.38 -16.98
C SER A 182 6.99 6.74 -17.69
N LYS A 183 7.29 5.89 -18.67
CA LYS A 183 6.30 5.07 -19.37
C LYS A 183 6.86 3.67 -19.61
N THR A 184 6.10 2.66 -19.20
CA THR A 184 6.43 1.26 -19.47
C THR A 184 6.15 0.91 -20.92
N ILE A 185 7.06 0.18 -21.54
CA ILE A 185 7.03 -0.27 -22.92
C ILE A 185 7.53 -1.72 -23.01
N HIS A 186 7.39 -2.33 -24.19
CA HIS A 186 7.99 -3.63 -24.50
C HIS A 186 9.03 -3.48 -25.60
N VAL A 187 10.18 -4.11 -25.42
CA VAL A 187 11.20 -4.26 -26.44
C VAL A 187 11.03 -5.64 -27.07
N LYS A 188 10.83 -5.68 -28.39
CA LYS A 188 10.58 -6.91 -29.15
C LYS A 188 11.26 -6.82 -30.51
N ARG A 189 12.03 -7.83 -30.92
CA ARG A 189 12.67 -7.81 -32.24
C ARG A 189 11.64 -8.00 -33.34
N SER A 190 11.78 -7.19 -34.40
CA SER A 190 10.99 -7.34 -35.61
C SER A 190 11.80 -8.09 -36.66
N TYR A 191 11.27 -9.21 -37.15
CA TYR A 191 11.85 -9.95 -38.27
C TYR A 191 10.87 -9.96 -39.44
N LYS A 192 11.38 -9.73 -40.65
CA LYS A 192 10.60 -9.90 -41.89
C LYS A 192 11.13 -11.13 -42.61
N CYS A 193 10.38 -12.22 -42.58
CA CYS A 193 10.67 -13.38 -43.41
C CYS A 193 10.03 -13.17 -44.79
N MET A 194 10.85 -13.10 -45.84
CA MET A 194 10.36 -13.15 -47.21
C MET A 194 10.50 -14.58 -47.71
N LEU A 195 9.39 -15.29 -47.78
CA LEU A 195 9.34 -16.61 -48.38
C LEU A 195 8.95 -16.46 -49.85
N SER A 196 9.83 -16.87 -50.75
CA SER A 196 9.56 -16.98 -52.18
C SER A 196 9.70 -18.44 -52.59
N SER A 197 8.69 -18.97 -53.26
CA SER A 197 8.74 -20.28 -53.91
C SER A 197 8.57 -20.06 -55.41
N ASP A 198 9.25 -20.87 -56.21
CA ASP A 198 9.16 -20.77 -57.66
C ASP A 198 7.73 -21.07 -58.12
N LYS A 199 7.25 -20.33 -59.13
CA LYS A 199 5.93 -20.60 -59.71
C LYS A 199 6.06 -21.86 -60.56
N PRO A 200 5.20 -22.88 -60.37
CA PRO A 200 5.23 -24.06 -61.23
C PRO A 200 4.89 -23.65 -62.67
N MET A 201 5.68 -24.17 -63.61
CA MET A 201 5.51 -24.05 -65.07
C MET A 201 4.44 -25.00 -65.58
#